data_AF-A0A7L4RSV9-F1
#
_entry.id   AF-A0A7L4RSV9-F1
#
_cell.length_a   1.000
_cell.length_b   1.000
_cell.length_c   1.000
_cell.angle_alpha   90.00
_cell.angle_beta   90.00
_cell.angle_gamma   90.00
#
_symmetry.space_group_name_H-M   'P 1'
#
loop_
_entity.id
_entity.type
_entity.pdbx_description
1 polymer ?
#
loop_
_entity_poly.entity_id
_entity_poly.type
_entity_poly.pdbx_seq_one_letter_code
_entity_poly.pdbx_strand_id
1 'polypeptide(L)'
;MPNTQIVAVSKSKDALRASLQRVPTTKIVFISSPSTVKDVIELRNFFSIELKIPTEIRTLGTKTEEACRMFKEFENPILHLIDHDYVNYMLVNAAVISGVPVYFSNGRGAERISTPEIKFKELISDVQVEILEELQEGPLSLLELAERIDCDESMLYYYLHGKNSLKGLVNLGLVKDGDQIELSETGRAVVSS
;
A
#
# COMPACT_ATOMS: atom_id res chain seq x y z
N MET A 1 2.50 19.31 -10.61
CA MET A 1 1.20 18.69 -10.94
C MET A 1 0.37 18.66 -9.66
N PRO A 2 -0.95 18.84 -9.73
CA PRO A 2 -1.77 18.85 -8.53
C PRO A 2 -1.91 17.42 -7.98
N ASN A 3 -1.52 17.20 -6.73
CA ASN A 3 -1.47 15.88 -6.11
C ASN A 3 -2.86 15.47 -5.58
N THR A 4 -3.22 14.19 -5.73
CA THR A 4 -4.38 13.63 -5.05
C THR A 4 -3.97 13.26 -3.63
N GLN A 5 -4.52 13.94 -2.63
CA GLN A 5 -4.17 13.68 -1.24
C GLN A 5 -5.06 12.57 -0.66
N ILE A 6 -4.46 11.50 -0.14
CA ILE A 6 -5.16 10.42 0.56
C ILE A 6 -4.89 10.58 2.04
N VAL A 7 -5.82 11.22 2.75
CA VAL A 7 -5.58 11.66 4.13
C VAL A 7 -6.83 11.58 4.99
N ALA A 8 -6.79 10.62 5.92
CA ALA A 8 -6.71 10.81 7.37
C ALA A 8 -7.46 9.69 8.09
N VAL A 9 -6.74 8.90 8.88
CA VAL A 9 -7.32 8.17 10.01
C VAL A 9 -7.12 9.09 11.21
N SER A 10 -8.02 10.05 11.45
CA SER A 10 -7.86 10.92 12.62
C SER A 10 -9.15 11.54 13.09
N LYS A 11 -9.13 11.98 14.34
CA LYS A 11 -10.12 12.86 14.96
C LYS A 11 -9.65 14.32 15.02
N SER A 12 -8.39 14.61 14.68
CA SER A 12 -7.79 15.95 14.87
C SER A 12 -7.96 16.86 13.66
N LYS A 13 -8.93 17.78 13.75
CA LYS A 13 -9.19 18.82 12.74
C LYS A 13 -7.97 19.72 12.49
N ASP A 14 -7.27 20.12 13.54
CA ASP A 14 -6.18 21.10 13.44
C ASP A 14 -4.97 20.53 12.72
N ALA A 15 -4.62 19.26 12.99
CA ALA A 15 -3.51 18.61 12.32
C ALA A 15 -3.80 18.38 10.83
N LEU A 16 -5.05 18.04 10.47
CA LEU A 16 -5.47 17.93 9.07
C LEU A 16 -5.44 19.29 8.36
N ARG A 17 -5.87 20.38 9.03
CA ARG A 17 -5.77 21.73 8.47
C ARG A 17 -4.31 22.14 8.24
N ALA A 18 -3.42 21.88 9.19
CA ALA A 18 -1.99 22.18 9.06
C ALA A 18 -1.33 21.42 7.90
N SER A 19 -1.77 20.18 7.67
CA SER A 19 -1.36 19.36 6.52
C SER A 19 -1.78 19.97 5.19
N LEU A 20 -3.07 20.31 5.06
CA LEU A 20 -3.67 20.83 3.82
C LEU A 20 -3.07 22.17 3.38
N GLN A 21 -2.53 22.96 4.31
CA GLN A 21 -1.84 24.22 3.99
C GLN A 21 -0.46 24.02 3.34
N ARG A 22 0.20 22.88 3.56
CA ARG A 22 1.58 22.63 3.09
C ARG A 22 1.64 21.82 1.80
N VAL A 23 0.61 21.04 1.52
CA VAL A 23 0.57 20.13 0.37
C VAL A 23 -0.62 20.50 -0.52
N PRO A 24 -0.41 20.95 -1.77
CA PRO A 24 -1.48 21.22 -2.72
C PRO A 24 -2.35 19.99 -2.91
N THR A 25 -3.66 20.15 -2.66
CA THR A 25 -4.60 19.03 -2.55
C THR A 25 -5.82 19.26 -3.42
N THR A 26 -6.14 18.30 -4.29
CA THR A 26 -7.31 18.35 -5.19
C THR A 26 -8.51 17.54 -4.71
N LYS A 27 -8.27 16.54 -3.86
CA LYS A 27 -9.26 15.63 -3.30
C LYS A 27 -8.73 15.07 -2.00
N ILE A 28 -9.62 14.83 -1.04
CA ILE A 28 -9.32 14.18 0.24
C ILE A 28 -10.08 12.87 0.31
N VAL A 29 -9.36 11.77 0.53
CA VAL A 29 -9.95 10.45 0.81
C VAL A 29 -9.72 10.12 2.28
N PHE A 30 -10.81 10.09 3.05
CA PHE A 30 -10.77 9.68 4.44
C PHE A 30 -10.87 8.16 4.55
N ILE A 31 -9.97 7.57 5.33
CA ILE A 31 -9.97 6.12 5.57
C ILE A 31 -10.59 5.85 6.93
N SER A 32 -11.63 5.03 6.94
CA SER A 32 -12.34 4.61 8.14
C SER A 32 -12.26 3.10 8.35
N SER A 33 -12.46 2.69 9.59
CA SER A 33 -12.83 1.33 9.95
C SER A 33 -14.30 1.32 10.41
N PRO A 34 -14.94 0.15 10.56
CA PRO A 34 -16.31 0.07 11.08
C PRO A 34 -16.51 0.80 12.43
N SER A 35 -15.47 0.87 13.27
CA SER A 35 -15.53 1.55 14.57
C SER A 35 -15.31 3.06 14.50
N THR A 36 -14.71 3.59 13.44
CA THR A 36 -14.37 5.03 13.31
C THR A 36 -15.18 5.77 12.26
N VAL A 37 -16.05 5.08 11.52
CA VAL A 37 -16.83 5.65 10.40
C VAL A 37 -17.66 6.88 10.78
N LYS A 38 -18.25 6.92 11.99
CA LYS A 38 -19.05 8.07 12.45
C LYS A 38 -18.19 9.33 12.60
N ASP A 39 -17.06 9.20 13.30
CA ASP A 39 -16.11 10.30 13.52
C ASP A 39 -15.56 10.82 12.18
N VAL A 40 -15.28 9.92 11.24
CA VAL A 40 -14.81 10.25 9.90
C VAL A 40 -15.87 10.99 9.08
N ILE A 41 -17.16 10.62 9.19
CA ILE A 41 -18.26 11.34 8.51
C ILE A 41 -18.36 12.78 9.02
N GLU A 42 -18.27 13.00 10.34
CA GLU A 42 -18.29 14.34 10.92
C GLU A 42 -17.11 15.18 10.45
N LEU A 43 -15.91 14.59 10.41
CA LEU A 43 -14.71 15.25 9.91
C LEU A 43 -14.84 15.61 8.42
N ARG A 44 -15.33 14.69 7.60
CA ARG A 44 -15.57 14.91 6.17
C ARG A 44 -16.51 16.08 5.94
N ASN A 45 -17.65 16.10 6.64
CA ASN A 45 -18.65 17.15 6.47
C ASN A 45 -18.07 18.53 6.79
N PHE A 46 -17.30 18.63 7.87
CA PHE A 46 -16.59 19.85 8.24
C PHE A 46 -15.68 20.35 7.11
N PHE A 47 -14.81 19.48 6.58
CA PHE A 47 -13.84 19.87 5.54
C PHE A 47 -14.47 20.11 4.16
N SER A 48 -15.52 19.36 3.81
CA SER A 48 -16.26 19.58 2.55
C SER A 48 -16.91 20.96 2.49
N ILE A 49 -17.37 21.48 3.63
CA ILE A 49 -18.01 22.79 3.74
C ILE A 49 -16.95 23.89 3.84
N GLU A 50 -15.95 23.71 4.72
CA GLU A 50 -14.95 24.75 5.01
C GLU A 50 -13.96 24.95 3.85
N LEU A 51 -13.43 23.87 3.29
CA LEU A 51 -12.33 23.96 2.32
C LEU A 51 -12.78 23.88 0.87
N LYS A 52 -14.04 23.51 0.62
CA LYS A 52 -14.58 23.27 -0.74
C LYS A 52 -13.73 22.28 -1.56
N ILE A 53 -12.98 21.41 -0.89
CA ILE A 53 -12.20 20.35 -1.52
C ILE A 53 -13.11 19.12 -1.66
N PRO A 54 -13.15 18.45 -2.83
CA PRO A 54 -13.83 17.17 -2.98
C PRO A 54 -13.39 16.15 -1.93
N THR A 55 -14.34 15.54 -1.24
CA THR A 55 -14.07 14.57 -0.17
C THR A 55 -14.75 13.23 -0.43
N GLU A 56 -14.10 12.13 -0.06
CA GLU A 56 -14.63 10.78 -0.14
C GLU A 56 -14.32 10.01 1.15
N ILE A 57 -15.16 9.03 1.51
CA ILE A 57 -14.89 8.11 2.62
C ILE A 57 -14.75 6.70 2.04
N ARG A 58 -13.67 6.02 2.42
CA ARG A 58 -13.47 4.60 2.16
C ARG A 58 -13.40 3.84 3.48
N THR A 59 -13.95 2.64 3.46
CA THR A 59 -13.75 1.66 4.53
C THR A 59 -12.77 0.62 4.03
N LEU A 60 -11.66 0.46 4.73
CA LEU A 60 -10.69 -0.59 4.43
C LEU A 60 -10.77 -1.69 5.49
N GLY A 61 -10.52 -2.93 5.07
CA GLY A 61 -10.28 -4.03 5.99
C GLY A 61 -8.91 -3.92 6.67
N THR A 62 -8.43 -5.02 7.22
CA THR A 62 -7.13 -5.11 7.91
C THR A 62 -5.99 -5.61 7.01
N LYS A 63 -6.25 -5.75 5.70
CA LYS A 63 -5.30 -6.34 4.74
C LYS A 63 -4.55 -5.25 3.98
N THR A 64 -3.21 -5.28 4.04
CA THR A 64 -2.32 -4.36 3.30
C THR A 64 -2.59 -4.34 1.78
N GLU A 65 -2.95 -5.47 1.19
CA GLU A 65 -3.23 -5.59 -0.25
C GLU A 65 -4.39 -4.66 -0.71
N GLU A 66 -5.41 -4.47 0.14
CA GLU A 66 -6.53 -3.57 -0.16
C GLU A 66 -6.08 -2.11 -0.19
N ALA A 67 -5.19 -1.71 0.71
CA ALA A 67 -4.60 -0.38 0.72
C ALA A 67 -3.68 -0.13 -0.48
N CYS A 68 -2.85 -1.11 -0.87
CA CYS A 68 -2.02 -1.01 -2.09
C CYS A 68 -2.89 -0.80 -3.35
N ARG A 69 -3.99 -1.56 -3.48
CA ARG A 69 -4.91 -1.41 -4.62
C ARG A 69 -5.55 -0.02 -4.63
N MET A 70 -6.01 0.44 -3.48
CA MET A 70 -6.60 1.76 -3.33
C MET A 70 -5.62 2.87 -3.77
N PHE A 71 -4.34 2.79 -3.40
CA PHE A 71 -3.36 3.82 -3.80
C PHE A 71 -3.20 3.95 -5.32
N LYS A 72 -3.35 2.85 -6.07
CA LYS A 72 -3.26 2.85 -7.55
C LYS A 72 -4.47 3.50 -8.24
N GLU A 73 -5.60 3.67 -7.54
CA GLU A 73 -6.79 4.34 -8.10
C GLU A 73 -6.63 5.86 -8.24
N PHE A 74 -5.57 6.44 -7.66
CA PHE A 74 -5.38 7.88 -7.56
C PHE A 74 -4.12 8.35 -8.28
N GLU A 75 -4.22 9.52 -8.91
CA GLU A 75 -3.08 10.16 -9.58
C GLU A 75 -2.23 10.90 -8.54
N ASN A 76 -0.96 10.51 -8.39
CA ASN A 76 -0.01 11.05 -7.41
C ASN A 76 -0.53 10.98 -5.95
N PRO A 77 -0.83 9.77 -5.44
CA PRO A 77 -1.31 9.59 -4.08
C PRO A 77 -0.26 10.08 -3.06
N ILE A 78 -0.74 10.64 -1.95
CA ILE A 78 0.08 10.95 -0.78
C ILE A 78 -0.66 10.47 0.45
N LEU A 79 0.00 9.67 1.29
CA LEU A 79 -0.55 9.26 2.57
C LEU A 79 -0.20 10.30 3.63
N HIS A 80 -1.19 10.83 4.36
CA HIS A 80 -0.92 11.53 5.61
C HIS A 80 -1.49 10.80 6.81
N LEU A 81 -0.61 10.68 7.79
CA LEU A 81 -0.85 10.09 9.09
C LEU A 81 -1.06 11.22 10.09
N ILE A 82 -2.12 11.07 10.86
CA ILE A 82 -2.49 12.05 11.86
C ILE A 82 -2.93 11.24 13.09
N ASP A 83 -2.13 11.28 14.15
CA ASP A 83 -2.29 10.48 15.37
C ASP A 83 -1.88 8.97 15.23
N HIS A 84 -1.91 8.23 16.35
CA HIS A 84 -1.41 6.85 16.46
C HIS A 84 -2.54 5.80 16.51
N ASP A 85 -3.11 5.42 15.36
CA ASP A 85 -4.11 4.34 15.28
C ASP A 85 -3.61 3.13 14.48
N TYR A 86 -4.16 1.92 14.71
CA TYR A 86 -3.68 0.68 14.08
C TYR A 86 -3.82 0.68 12.55
N VAL A 87 -4.86 1.32 12.03
CA VAL A 87 -5.08 1.53 10.58
C VAL A 87 -3.88 2.25 9.94
N ASN A 88 -3.14 3.06 10.72
CA ASN A 88 -1.95 3.76 10.23
C ASN A 88 -0.81 2.80 9.88
N TYR A 89 -0.62 1.69 10.60
CA TYR A 89 0.47 0.76 10.30
C TYR A 89 0.28 0.04 8.97
N MET A 90 -0.95 -0.43 8.69
CA MET A 90 -1.29 -1.05 7.41
C MET A 90 -1.11 -0.06 6.25
N LEU A 91 -1.61 1.17 6.40
CA LEU A 91 -1.50 2.22 5.39
C LEU A 91 -0.03 2.61 5.15
N VAL A 92 0.78 2.73 6.22
CA VAL A 92 2.22 2.98 6.12
C VAL A 92 2.90 1.89 5.31
N ASN A 93 2.66 0.61 5.64
CA ASN A 93 3.26 -0.51 4.92
C ASN A 93 2.88 -0.49 3.44
N ALA A 94 1.59 -0.30 3.15
CA ALA A 94 1.11 -0.21 1.78
C ALA A 94 1.73 0.99 1.03
N ALA A 95 1.93 2.12 1.71
CA ALA A 95 2.53 3.30 1.12
C ALA A 95 4.01 3.06 0.80
N VAL A 96 4.76 2.44 1.71
CA VAL A 96 6.16 2.05 1.49
C VAL A 96 6.28 1.09 0.29
N ILE A 97 5.44 0.06 0.24
CA ILE A 97 5.42 -0.92 -0.86
C ILE A 97 5.06 -0.27 -2.20
N SER A 98 4.17 0.72 -2.18
CA SER A 98 3.65 1.36 -3.40
C SER A 98 4.43 2.63 -3.80
N GLY A 99 5.54 2.95 -3.11
CA GLY A 99 6.31 4.18 -3.36
C GLY A 99 5.55 5.48 -3.05
N VAL A 100 4.49 5.41 -2.25
CA VAL A 100 3.62 6.55 -1.92
C VAL A 100 4.29 7.40 -0.83
N PRO A 101 4.49 8.71 -1.05
CA PRO A 101 5.04 9.58 -0.03
C PRO A 101 4.16 9.62 1.23
N VAL A 102 4.81 9.54 2.40
CA VAL A 102 4.12 9.62 3.69
C VAL A 102 4.46 10.92 4.41
N TYR A 103 3.43 11.60 4.89
CA TYR A 103 3.55 12.78 5.74
C TYR A 103 2.91 12.49 7.08
N PHE A 104 3.49 13.01 8.15
CA PHE A 104 2.93 12.93 9.48
C PHE A 104 2.66 14.33 10.00
N SER A 105 1.46 14.53 10.53
CA SER A 105 1.10 15.80 11.15
C SER A 105 0.76 15.58 12.60
N ASN A 106 1.49 16.27 13.48
CA ASN A 106 1.06 16.48 14.85
C ASN A 106 0.43 17.88 14.93
N GLY A 107 -0.27 18.22 16.02
CA GLY A 107 -0.91 19.54 16.19
C GLY A 107 0.03 20.75 16.12
N ARG A 108 1.33 20.56 15.86
CA ARG A 108 2.35 21.60 15.65
C ARG A 108 2.72 21.80 14.16
N GLY A 109 2.25 20.95 13.26
CA GLY A 109 2.50 21.04 11.82
C GLY A 109 2.61 19.69 11.11
N ALA A 110 2.73 19.72 9.79
CA ALA A 110 2.95 18.53 8.95
C ALA A 110 4.43 18.41 8.54
N GLU A 111 5.04 17.28 8.87
CA GLU A 111 6.40 16.92 8.49
C GLU A 111 6.37 15.74 7.52
N ARG A 112 7.19 15.78 6.47
CA ARG A 112 7.38 14.62 5.60
C ARG A 112 8.15 13.57 6.39
N ILE A 113 7.62 12.36 6.50
CA ILE A 113 8.41 11.24 7.00
C ILE A 113 9.21 10.71 5.81
N SER A 114 10.52 10.57 6.00
CA SER A 114 11.31 9.75 5.09
C SER A 114 10.86 8.30 5.25
N THR A 115 10.01 7.84 4.33
CA THR A 115 9.77 6.42 4.20
C THR A 115 11.01 5.77 3.62
N PRO A 116 11.58 4.75 4.26
CA PRO A 116 12.64 3.98 3.64
C PRO A 116 12.12 3.45 2.31
N GLU A 117 12.87 3.68 1.25
CA GLU A 117 12.66 3.01 -0.02
C GLU A 117 13.09 1.56 0.20
N ILE A 118 12.12 0.68 0.49
CA ILE A 118 12.40 -0.73 0.64
C ILE A 118 12.49 -1.31 -0.76
N LYS A 119 13.72 -1.48 -1.24
CA LYS A 119 13.98 -2.27 -2.44
C LYS A 119 13.76 -3.74 -2.08
N PHE A 120 12.51 -4.20 -2.20
CA PHE A 120 12.13 -5.58 -1.86
C PHE A 120 12.96 -6.61 -2.64
N LYS A 121 13.39 -6.29 -3.86
CA LYS A 121 14.32 -7.12 -4.65
C LYS A 121 15.66 -7.37 -3.94
N GLU A 122 16.12 -6.47 -3.07
CA GLU A 122 17.35 -6.64 -2.27
C GLU A 122 17.12 -7.52 -1.02
N LEU A 123 15.88 -7.88 -0.70
CA LEU A 123 15.50 -8.66 0.50
C LEU A 123 15.13 -10.13 0.21
N ILE A 124 15.03 -10.49 -1.07
CA ILE A 124 14.67 -11.82 -1.56
C ILE A 124 15.80 -12.37 -2.43
N SER A 125 15.84 -13.68 -2.68
CA SER A 125 16.88 -14.26 -3.54
C SER A 125 16.69 -13.87 -5.01
N ASP A 126 17.78 -13.89 -5.80
CA ASP A 126 17.73 -13.58 -7.24
C ASP A 126 16.68 -14.42 -8.00
N VAL A 127 16.57 -15.72 -7.70
CA VAL A 127 15.55 -16.60 -8.31
C VAL A 127 14.12 -16.15 -7.95
N GLN A 128 13.92 -15.62 -6.75
CA GLN A 128 12.62 -15.08 -6.35
C GLN A 128 12.32 -13.76 -7.07
N VAL A 129 13.33 -12.96 -7.40
CA VAL A 129 13.16 -11.78 -8.26
C VAL A 129 12.76 -12.21 -9.67
N GLU A 130 13.45 -13.20 -10.23
CA GLU A 130 13.18 -13.76 -11.56
C GLU A 130 11.75 -14.32 -11.67
N ILE A 131 11.29 -15.07 -10.67
CA ILE A 131 9.90 -15.52 -10.57
C ILE A 131 8.92 -14.33 -10.64
N LEU A 132 9.18 -13.27 -9.87
CA LEU A 132 8.30 -12.09 -9.86
C LEU A 132 8.32 -11.36 -11.20
N GLU A 133 9.44 -11.37 -11.90
CA GLU A 133 9.60 -10.73 -13.21
C GLU A 133 8.86 -11.50 -14.32
N GLU A 134 8.96 -12.83 -14.36
CA GLU A 134 8.21 -13.67 -15.29
C GLU A 134 6.69 -13.54 -15.11
N LEU A 135 6.23 -13.47 -13.86
CA LEU A 135 4.80 -13.32 -13.55
C LEU A 135 4.23 -11.92 -13.87
N GLN A 136 5.06 -10.96 -14.33
CA GLN A 136 4.55 -9.68 -14.85
C GLN A 136 3.80 -9.86 -16.18
N GLU A 137 4.17 -10.86 -16.97
CA GLU A 137 3.53 -11.13 -18.26
C GLU A 137 2.14 -11.75 -18.10
N GLY A 138 1.87 -12.38 -16.96
CA GLY A 138 0.59 -12.95 -16.62
C GLY A 138 0.71 -14.14 -15.67
N PRO A 139 -0.43 -14.74 -15.27
CA PRO A 139 -0.45 -15.96 -14.49
C PRO A 139 0.15 -17.14 -15.26
N LEU A 140 0.89 -18.00 -14.58
CA LEU A 140 1.54 -19.19 -15.13
C LEU A 140 1.24 -20.42 -14.27
N SER A 141 1.16 -21.61 -14.87
CA SER A 141 1.20 -22.86 -14.10
C SER A 141 2.58 -23.07 -13.47
N LEU A 142 2.66 -23.95 -12.46
CA LEU A 142 3.93 -24.30 -11.82
C LEU A 142 4.96 -24.83 -12.83
N LEU A 143 4.52 -25.66 -13.78
CA LEU A 143 5.38 -26.23 -14.81
C LEU A 143 5.89 -25.15 -15.79
N GLU A 144 5.00 -24.29 -16.31
CA GLU A 144 5.40 -23.22 -17.23
C GLU A 144 6.39 -22.25 -16.57
N LEU A 145 6.15 -21.92 -15.30
CA LEU A 145 7.06 -21.05 -14.54
C LEU A 145 8.41 -21.73 -14.30
N ALA A 146 8.42 -23.02 -13.94
CA ALA A 146 9.64 -23.82 -13.76
C ALA A 146 10.50 -23.87 -15.03
N GLU A 147 9.85 -24.05 -16.19
CA GLU A 147 10.52 -24.07 -17.49
C GLU A 147 11.11 -22.71 -17.86
N ARG A 148 10.41 -21.61 -17.58
CA ARG A 148 10.88 -20.24 -17.90
C ARG A 148 12.12 -19.83 -17.11
N ILE A 149 12.18 -20.19 -15.83
CA ILE A 149 13.27 -19.82 -14.92
C ILE A 149 14.37 -20.91 -14.80
N ASP A 150 14.29 -21.97 -15.63
CA ASP A 150 15.20 -23.13 -15.62
C ASP A 150 15.42 -23.72 -14.21
N CYS A 151 14.32 -24.03 -13.52
CA CYS A 151 14.36 -24.53 -12.14
C CYS A 151 13.48 -25.78 -11.97
N ASP A 152 13.98 -26.78 -11.25
CA ASP A 152 13.17 -27.94 -10.84
C ASP A 152 11.90 -27.51 -10.08
N GLU A 153 10.75 -28.13 -10.36
CA GLU A 153 9.48 -27.82 -9.69
C GLU A 153 9.59 -27.89 -8.16
N SER A 154 10.36 -28.84 -7.63
CA SER A 154 10.57 -28.97 -6.18
C SER A 154 11.32 -27.79 -5.57
N MET A 155 12.25 -27.20 -6.31
CA MET A 155 12.99 -26.01 -5.92
C MET A 155 12.14 -24.74 -6.12
N LEU A 156 11.36 -24.67 -7.20
CA LEU A 156 10.39 -23.60 -7.41
C LEU A 156 9.35 -23.56 -6.27
N TYR A 157 8.82 -24.72 -5.87
CA TYR A 157 7.92 -24.83 -4.73
C TYR A 157 8.57 -24.30 -3.44
N TYR A 158 9.87 -24.57 -3.25
CA TYR A 158 10.62 -23.99 -2.13
C TYR A 158 10.73 -22.46 -2.23
N TYR A 159 10.95 -21.87 -3.40
CA TYR A 159 11.00 -20.40 -3.53
C TYR A 159 9.63 -19.74 -3.34
N LEU A 160 8.55 -20.41 -3.73
CA LEU A 160 7.18 -19.95 -3.59
C LEU A 160 6.69 -20.05 -2.13
N HIS A 161 6.90 -21.19 -1.47
CA HIS A 161 6.34 -21.42 -0.13
C HIS A 161 7.36 -21.28 1.00
N GLY A 162 8.65 -21.42 0.71
CA GLY A 162 9.70 -21.43 1.71
C GLY A 162 9.71 -22.71 2.56
N LYS A 163 10.61 -22.74 3.55
CA LYS A 163 10.72 -23.85 4.52
C LYS A 163 11.21 -23.30 5.86
N ASN A 164 10.63 -23.77 6.96
CA ASN A 164 10.99 -23.37 8.32
C ASN A 164 10.94 -21.84 8.51
N SER A 165 12.07 -21.21 8.84
CA SER A 165 12.19 -19.76 9.09
C SER A 165 12.32 -18.91 7.82
N LEU A 166 12.53 -19.52 6.65
CA LEU A 166 12.63 -18.80 5.37
C LEU A 166 11.23 -18.71 4.75
N LYS A 167 10.72 -17.47 4.61
CA LYS A 167 9.43 -17.20 3.98
C LYS A 167 9.58 -17.20 2.46
N GLY A 168 8.81 -18.03 1.78
CA GLY A 168 8.67 -17.97 0.31
C GLY A 168 7.78 -16.80 -0.14
N LEU A 169 7.72 -16.56 -1.45
CA LEU A 169 6.97 -15.46 -2.07
C LEU A 169 5.47 -15.43 -1.71
N VAL A 170 4.84 -16.60 -1.55
CA VAL A 170 3.45 -16.74 -1.10
C VAL A 170 3.31 -16.29 0.36
N ASN A 171 4.25 -16.68 1.22
CA ASN A 171 4.29 -16.30 2.64
C ASN A 171 4.62 -14.82 2.85
N LEU A 172 5.34 -14.21 1.91
CA LEU A 172 5.55 -12.77 1.85
C LEU A 172 4.34 -12.01 1.27
N GLY A 173 3.34 -12.72 0.77
CA GLY A 173 2.15 -12.15 0.14
C GLY A 173 2.44 -11.45 -1.17
N LEU A 174 3.54 -11.80 -1.86
CA LEU A 174 3.94 -11.24 -3.16
C LEU A 174 3.33 -12.02 -4.32
N VAL A 175 3.01 -13.29 -4.11
CA VAL A 175 2.43 -14.21 -5.10
C VAL A 175 1.20 -14.89 -4.51
N LYS A 176 0.23 -15.19 -5.36
CA LYS A 176 -0.91 -16.08 -5.05
C LYS A 176 -0.68 -17.41 -5.75
N ASP A 177 -0.82 -18.49 -4.99
CA ASP A 177 -0.66 -19.85 -5.48
C ASP A 177 -2.04 -20.54 -5.46
N GLY A 178 -2.49 -20.95 -6.64
CA GLY A 178 -3.79 -21.59 -6.91
C GLY A 178 -3.67 -22.51 -8.13
N ASP A 179 -4.69 -22.59 -8.98
CA ASP A 179 -4.59 -23.35 -10.25
C ASP A 179 -3.51 -22.76 -11.17
N GLN A 180 -3.27 -21.45 -11.05
CA GLN A 180 -2.15 -20.73 -11.62
C GLN A 180 -1.50 -19.87 -10.55
N ILE A 181 -0.22 -19.61 -10.76
CA ILE A 181 0.61 -18.74 -9.94
C ILE A 181 0.52 -17.33 -10.54
N GLU A 182 0.20 -16.34 -9.73
CA GLU A 182 0.09 -14.94 -10.18
C GLU A 182 0.68 -13.96 -9.17
N LEU A 183 1.13 -12.79 -9.65
CA LEU A 183 1.49 -11.69 -8.76
C LEU A 183 0.27 -11.25 -7.93
N SER A 184 0.48 -11.07 -6.63
CA SER A 184 -0.46 -10.31 -5.80
C SER A 184 -0.39 -8.82 -6.15
N GLU A 185 -1.29 -7.99 -5.62
CA GLU A 185 -1.13 -6.54 -5.79
C GLU A 185 0.15 -5.99 -5.17
N THR A 186 0.59 -6.60 -4.08
CA THR A 186 1.85 -6.31 -3.40
C THR A 186 3.03 -6.69 -4.29
N GLY A 187 3.00 -7.89 -4.89
CA GLY A 187 4.02 -8.32 -5.84
C GLY A 187 4.12 -7.38 -7.04
N ARG A 188 2.98 -7.01 -7.65
CA ARG A 188 2.95 -6.02 -8.74
C ARG A 188 3.56 -4.68 -8.34
N ALA A 189 3.26 -4.19 -7.14
CA ALA A 189 3.83 -2.94 -6.64
C ALA A 189 5.34 -3.02 -6.45
N VAL A 190 5.84 -4.14 -5.90
CA VAL A 190 7.27 -4.40 -5.68
C VAL A 190 8.06 -4.48 -6.99
N VAL A 191 7.48 -5.01 -8.05
CA VAL A 191 8.21 -5.15 -9.33
C VAL A 191 8.17 -3.85 -10.14
N SER A 192 7.18 -2.99 -9.89
CA SER A 192 7.02 -1.69 -10.58
C SER A 192 7.81 -0.53 -9.97
N SER A 193 8.38 -0.72 -8.77
CA SER A 193 9.21 0.26 -8.04
C SER A 193 10.68 0.12 -8.40
#